data_AF-A0A1V4HYT8-F1
#
_entry.id   AF-A0A1V4HYT8-F1
#
_cell.length_a   1.000
_cell.length_b   1.000
_cell.length_c   1.000
_cell.angle_alpha   90.00
_cell.angle_beta   90.00
_cell.angle_gamma   90.00
#
_symmetry.space_group_name_H-M   'P 1'
#
loop_
_entity.id
_entity.type
_entity.pdbx_description
1 polymer ?
#
loop_
_entity_poly.entity_id
_entity_poly.type
_entity_poly.pdbx_seq_one_letter_code
_entity_poly.pdbx_strand_id
1 'polypeptide(L)'
;MAIMLERHPYNTREPIPDDTRLVVIGTAPPPRFSNPACGGMRGLDFDFFYGSEDNYMWEFLENIAKRKQGVKLFGDDLSPQQCCDAARKFLRDNRIWMHDVLSSYQRKESKEHLADDAYIIPVELSSFRELLHTAAISKLAFTSEKAAEWTFTALIQEGQLANPEHLKAAFKEWRAIDRGLEIEAYVRTKFKEPFIECQIGGRNFHLHILPTPTRRSGVKGLTLGLKEDIYEHVLF
;
A
#
# COMPACT_ATOMS: atom_id res chain seq x y z
N MET A 1 27.31 -13.70 6.58
CA MET A 1 27.64 -12.36 6.00
C MET A 1 26.95 -11.30 6.85
N ALA A 2 27.40 -10.04 6.85
CA ALA A 2 26.70 -8.99 7.62
C ALA A 2 25.35 -8.68 6.97
N ILE A 3 24.27 -8.68 7.76
CA ILE A 3 22.93 -8.30 7.30
C ILE A 3 22.97 -6.80 6.94
N MET A 4 22.56 -6.47 5.71
CA MET A 4 22.59 -5.10 5.21
C MET A 4 21.35 -4.33 5.64
N LEU A 5 21.54 -3.14 6.20
CA LEU A 5 20.45 -2.19 6.48
C LEU A 5 20.00 -1.51 5.17
N GLU A 6 18.71 -1.57 4.91
CA GLU A 6 18.07 -0.91 3.78
C GLU A 6 17.26 0.28 4.27
N ARG A 7 17.21 1.34 3.45
CA ARG A 7 16.39 2.53 3.70
C ARG A 7 15.37 2.68 2.60
N HIS A 8 14.16 3.06 2.99
CA HIS A 8 13.09 3.26 2.04
C HIS A 8 13.39 4.46 1.12
N PRO A 9 13.40 4.26 -0.21
CA PRO A 9 13.79 5.30 -1.15
C PRO A 9 12.78 6.44 -1.26
N TYR A 10 11.47 6.20 -1.19
CA TYR A 10 10.45 7.18 -1.66
C TYR A 10 9.70 7.99 -0.60
N ASN A 11 9.47 7.46 0.61
CA ASN A 11 8.64 8.07 1.67
C ASN A 11 8.91 9.55 1.95
N THR A 12 10.16 10.01 1.80
CA THR A 12 10.58 11.39 2.08
C THR A 12 11.01 12.17 0.85
N ARG A 13 10.92 11.59 -0.36
CA ARG A 13 11.37 12.27 -1.59
C ARG A 13 10.48 13.44 -1.98
N GLU A 14 9.18 13.29 -1.74
CA GLU A 14 8.17 14.27 -2.16
C GLU A 14 7.16 14.50 -1.04
N PRO A 15 6.74 15.76 -0.79
CA PRO A 15 5.68 16.04 0.16
C PRO A 15 4.34 15.55 -0.39
N ILE A 16 3.48 15.10 0.53
CA ILE A 16 2.11 14.70 0.21
C ILE A 16 1.34 15.94 -0.24
N PRO A 17 0.54 15.87 -1.33
CA PRO A 17 -0.33 16.96 -1.72
C PRO A 17 -1.35 17.31 -0.61
N ASP A 18 -1.55 18.60 -0.32
CA ASP A 18 -2.41 19.06 0.78
C ASP A 18 -3.88 18.61 0.68
N ASP A 19 -4.37 18.40 -0.54
CA ASP A 19 -5.75 17.97 -0.81
C ASP A 19 -5.93 16.44 -0.87
N THR A 20 -4.87 15.68 -0.54
CA THR A 20 -4.92 14.21 -0.45
C THR A 20 -5.99 13.77 0.55
N ARG A 21 -6.87 12.87 0.13
CA ARG A 21 -7.95 12.32 0.96
C ARG A 21 -7.71 10.88 1.39
N LEU A 22 -6.92 10.15 0.60
CA LEU A 22 -6.66 8.74 0.77
C LEU A 22 -5.17 8.45 0.64
N VAL A 23 -4.61 7.68 1.58
CA VAL A 23 -3.25 7.14 1.45
C VAL A 23 -3.29 5.62 1.31
N VAL A 24 -2.69 5.11 0.23
CA VAL A 24 -2.42 3.69 0.04
C VAL A 24 -1.11 3.36 0.75
N ILE A 25 -1.14 2.41 1.67
CA ILE A 25 -0.01 2.07 2.53
C ILE A 25 0.51 0.67 2.21
N GLY A 26 1.75 0.60 1.75
CA GLY A 26 2.49 -0.64 1.55
C GLY A 26 3.46 -0.96 2.68
N THR A 27 4.25 -2.03 2.47
CA THR A 27 5.24 -2.49 3.45
C THR A 27 6.60 -1.84 3.19
N ALA A 28 7.24 -2.23 2.09
CA ALA A 28 8.53 -1.77 1.62
C ALA A 28 8.70 -2.13 0.14
N PRO A 29 9.58 -1.43 -0.61
CA PRO A 29 9.82 -1.75 -2.01
C PRO A 29 10.67 -3.02 -2.17
N PRO A 30 10.63 -3.63 -3.36
CA PRO A 30 11.52 -4.74 -3.71
C PRO A 30 13.00 -4.37 -3.54
N PRO A 31 13.88 -5.36 -3.25
CA PRO A 31 15.28 -5.09 -2.94
C PRO A 31 16.02 -4.26 -4.00
N ARG A 32 15.73 -4.43 -5.29
CA ARG A 32 16.41 -3.66 -6.35
C ARG A 32 16.19 -2.13 -6.31
N PHE A 33 15.25 -1.64 -5.49
CA PHE A 33 15.02 -0.21 -5.28
C PHE A 33 15.66 0.33 -3.99
N SER A 34 15.98 -0.54 -3.03
CA SER A 34 16.48 -0.16 -1.68
C SER A 34 17.80 -0.80 -1.28
N ASN A 35 18.22 -1.83 -2.01
CA ASN A 35 19.39 -2.66 -1.78
C ASN A 35 20.33 -2.59 -2.99
N PRO A 36 21.43 -1.79 -2.92
CA PRO A 36 22.38 -1.68 -4.03
C PRO A 36 23.07 -3.00 -4.43
N ALA A 37 23.02 -4.05 -3.59
CA ALA A 37 23.61 -5.35 -3.91
C ALA A 37 22.70 -6.25 -4.77
N CYS A 38 21.42 -5.91 -4.96
CA CYS A 38 20.45 -6.75 -5.67
C CYS A 38 20.28 -6.43 -7.16
N GLY A 39 21.17 -5.62 -7.74
CA GLY A 39 21.05 -5.11 -9.11
C GLY A 39 20.15 -3.87 -9.19
N GLY A 40 20.08 -3.28 -10.39
CA GLY A 40 19.28 -2.08 -10.65
C GLY A 40 17.85 -2.38 -11.10
N MET A 41 17.12 -1.32 -11.46
CA MET A 41 15.81 -1.38 -12.11
C MET A 41 15.86 -2.21 -13.40
N ARG A 42 14.78 -2.96 -13.65
CA ARG A 42 14.54 -3.74 -14.86
C ARG A 42 13.82 -2.90 -15.91
N GLY A 43 13.62 -3.45 -17.10
CA GLY A 43 13.16 -2.71 -18.28
C GLY A 43 11.79 -2.05 -18.12
N LEU A 44 10.84 -2.69 -17.41
CA LEU A 44 9.51 -2.13 -17.17
C LEU A 44 9.37 -1.50 -15.78
N ASP A 45 10.46 -1.41 -15.01
CA ASP A 45 10.45 -0.71 -13.73
C ASP A 45 10.48 0.82 -13.94
N PHE A 46 9.92 1.56 -12.98
CA PHE A 46 10.11 2.99 -12.85
C PHE A 46 10.27 3.39 -11.37
N ASP A 47 10.98 4.48 -11.13
CA ASP A 47 11.50 4.86 -9.80
C ASP A 47 10.45 5.58 -8.94
N PHE A 48 9.37 4.87 -8.63
CA PHE A 48 8.24 5.37 -7.83
C PHE A 48 7.59 4.24 -7.01
N PHE A 49 6.67 4.59 -6.11
CA PHE A 49 5.89 3.62 -5.34
C PHE A 49 5.23 2.60 -6.26
N TYR A 50 5.36 1.31 -5.91
CA TYR A 50 4.88 0.18 -6.69
C TYR A 50 5.36 0.13 -8.15
N GLY A 51 6.38 0.90 -8.55
CA GLY A 51 6.92 0.95 -9.92
C GLY A 51 7.71 -0.30 -10.34
N SER A 52 7.52 -1.42 -9.66
CA SER A 52 8.10 -2.70 -10.00
C SER A 52 7.27 -3.41 -11.07
N GLU A 53 7.90 -3.93 -12.12
CA GLU A 53 7.23 -4.78 -13.13
C GLU A 53 6.56 -6.04 -12.54
N ASP A 54 7.06 -6.50 -11.38
CA ASP A 54 6.48 -7.64 -10.66
C ASP A 54 5.21 -7.28 -9.84
N ASN A 55 4.82 -5.98 -9.80
CA ASN A 55 3.69 -5.48 -9.03
C ASN A 55 2.53 -5.05 -9.93
N TYR A 56 1.29 -5.40 -9.55
CA TYR A 56 0.10 -5.17 -10.38
C TYR A 56 -0.67 -3.89 -10.02
N MET A 57 -0.19 -3.08 -9.06
CA MET A 57 -0.88 -1.85 -8.63
C MET A 57 -1.16 -0.94 -9.82
N TRP A 58 -0.13 -0.62 -10.61
CA TRP A 58 -0.25 0.29 -11.73
C TRP A 58 -1.06 -0.31 -12.90
N GLU A 59 -1.05 -1.64 -13.07
CA GLU A 59 -1.96 -2.31 -14.00
C GLU A 59 -3.43 -2.15 -13.58
N PHE A 60 -3.74 -2.28 -12.28
CA PHE A 60 -5.09 -2.07 -11.77
C PHE A 60 -5.54 -0.62 -11.97
N LEU A 61 -4.68 0.33 -11.59
CA LEU A 61 -4.99 1.76 -11.72
C LEU A 61 -5.14 2.18 -13.19
N GLU A 62 -4.33 1.64 -14.09
CA GLU A 62 -4.44 1.83 -15.54
C GLU A 62 -5.80 1.33 -16.07
N ASN A 63 -6.19 0.11 -15.69
CA ASN A 63 -7.47 -0.47 -16.10
C ASN A 63 -8.66 0.32 -15.55
N ILE A 64 -8.58 0.76 -14.29
CA ILE A 64 -9.60 1.61 -13.67
C ILE A 64 -9.67 2.98 -14.36
N ALA A 65 -8.53 3.62 -14.63
CA ALA A 65 -8.47 4.91 -15.31
C ALA A 65 -9.08 4.83 -16.72
N LYS A 66 -8.79 3.76 -17.47
CA LYS A 66 -9.42 3.49 -18.76
C LYS A 66 -10.93 3.37 -18.66
N ARG A 67 -11.44 2.59 -17.70
CA ARG A 67 -12.89 2.37 -17.52
C ARG A 67 -13.65 3.60 -17.01
N LYS A 68 -13.07 4.34 -16.07
CA LYS A 68 -13.73 5.44 -15.34
C LYS A 68 -13.53 6.81 -15.99
N GLN A 69 -12.34 7.03 -16.56
CA GLN A 69 -11.90 8.35 -17.03
C GLN A 69 -11.61 8.36 -18.53
N GLY A 70 -11.56 7.19 -19.18
CA GLY A 70 -11.16 7.08 -20.59
C GLY A 70 -9.70 7.43 -20.85
N VAL A 71 -8.84 7.34 -19.81
CA VAL A 71 -7.43 7.74 -19.88
C VAL A 71 -6.52 6.51 -19.85
N LYS A 72 -5.50 6.48 -20.73
CA LYS A 72 -4.35 5.57 -20.67
C LYS A 72 -3.26 6.28 -19.87
N LEU A 73 -2.79 5.72 -18.75
CA LEU A 73 -1.77 6.35 -17.89
C LEU A 73 -0.37 6.15 -18.49
N PHE A 74 -0.06 4.92 -18.91
CA PHE A 74 1.25 4.56 -19.45
C PHE A 74 1.18 4.27 -20.95
N GLY A 75 1.80 5.13 -21.76
CA GLY A 75 2.05 4.90 -23.18
C GLY A 75 3.13 3.83 -23.40
N ASP A 76 3.14 3.21 -24.58
CA ASP A 76 4.07 2.10 -24.90
C ASP A 76 5.52 2.60 -25.11
N ASP A 77 5.70 3.92 -25.22
CA ASP A 77 6.94 4.63 -25.52
C ASP A 77 7.40 5.57 -24.38
N LEU A 78 6.76 5.54 -23.21
CA LEU A 78 7.15 6.37 -22.10
C LEU A 78 8.49 5.92 -21.50
N SER A 79 9.38 6.89 -21.27
CA SER A 79 10.56 6.68 -20.42
C SER A 79 10.15 6.46 -18.95
N PRO A 80 11.00 5.81 -18.14
CA PRO A 80 10.71 5.60 -16.71
C PRO A 80 10.36 6.89 -15.95
N GLN A 81 11.02 8.01 -16.28
CA GLN A 81 10.70 9.30 -15.65
C GLN A 81 9.30 9.79 -16.04
N GLN A 82 8.91 9.65 -17.32
CA GLN A 82 7.56 10.00 -17.76
C GLN A 82 6.50 9.10 -17.12
N CYS A 83 6.80 7.82 -16.86
CA CYS A 83 5.95 6.95 -16.05
C CYS A 83 5.78 7.50 -14.63
N CYS A 84 6.85 7.95 -13.98
CA CYS A 84 6.76 8.59 -12.67
C CYS A 84 5.88 9.85 -12.71
N ASP A 85 6.01 10.69 -13.74
CA ASP A 85 5.22 11.92 -13.87
C ASP A 85 3.73 11.63 -14.12
N ALA A 86 3.42 10.64 -14.95
CA ALA A 86 2.05 10.16 -15.18
C ALA A 86 1.44 9.59 -13.89
N ALA A 87 2.19 8.79 -13.14
CA ALA A 87 1.82 8.25 -11.84
C ALA A 87 1.49 9.37 -10.84
N ARG A 88 2.38 10.34 -10.67
CA ARG A 88 2.16 11.51 -9.80
C ARG A 88 0.92 12.28 -10.20
N LYS A 89 0.75 12.56 -11.50
CA LYS A 89 -0.40 13.31 -12.00
C LYS A 89 -1.69 12.59 -11.69
N PHE A 90 -1.77 11.30 -12.00
CA PHE A 90 -2.95 10.48 -11.75
C PHE A 90 -3.32 10.47 -10.27
N LEU A 91 -2.35 10.28 -9.37
CA LEU A 91 -2.57 10.30 -7.94
C LEU A 91 -3.11 11.64 -7.45
N ARG A 92 -2.51 12.75 -7.88
CA ARG A 92 -2.96 14.12 -7.55
C ARG A 92 -4.37 14.41 -8.06
N ASP A 93 -4.65 14.11 -9.32
CA ASP A 93 -5.97 14.34 -9.93
C ASP A 93 -7.09 13.61 -9.16
N ASN A 94 -6.75 12.49 -8.52
CA ASN A 94 -7.69 11.66 -7.77
C ASN A 94 -7.59 11.83 -6.24
N ARG A 95 -6.76 12.75 -5.75
CA ARG A 95 -6.53 13.01 -4.31
C ARG A 95 -6.09 11.77 -3.53
N ILE A 96 -5.31 10.92 -4.18
CA ILE A 96 -4.70 9.72 -3.60
C ILE A 96 -3.20 9.98 -3.46
N TRP A 97 -2.59 9.40 -2.44
CA TRP A 97 -1.13 9.30 -2.35
C TRP A 97 -0.70 7.91 -1.89
N MET A 98 0.59 7.62 -1.98
CA MET A 98 1.18 6.34 -1.60
C MET A 98 2.26 6.55 -0.54
N HIS A 99 2.39 5.59 0.36
CA HIS A 99 3.43 5.57 1.39
C HIS A 99 3.72 4.14 1.81
N ASP A 100 4.92 3.86 2.30
CA ASP A 100 5.23 2.55 2.89
C ASP A 100 5.49 2.69 4.39
N VAL A 101 5.10 1.69 5.14
CA VAL A 101 5.18 1.70 6.61
C VAL A 101 6.60 1.56 7.15
N LEU A 102 7.53 0.99 6.39
CA LEU A 102 8.92 0.81 6.83
C LEU A 102 9.79 1.95 6.28
N SER A 103 10.47 2.67 7.18
CA SER A 103 11.48 3.68 6.79
C SER A 103 12.87 3.04 6.68
N SER A 104 13.18 2.06 7.54
CA SER A 104 14.36 1.20 7.39
C SER A 104 14.08 -0.23 7.84
N TYR A 105 14.77 -1.16 7.20
CA TYR A 105 14.53 -2.58 7.37
C TYR A 105 15.74 -3.40 6.93
N GLN A 106 15.73 -4.67 7.30
CA GLN A 106 16.70 -5.67 6.86
C GLN A 106 15.96 -6.83 6.21
N ARG A 107 16.65 -7.58 5.34
CA ARG A 107 16.17 -8.88 4.88
C ARG A 107 16.95 -10.00 5.56
N LYS A 108 16.28 -11.12 5.83
CA LYS A 108 16.91 -12.31 6.40
C LYS A 108 18.09 -12.75 5.53
N GLU A 109 19.13 -13.26 6.18
CA GLU A 109 20.32 -13.78 5.50
C GLU A 109 19.90 -14.81 4.42
N SER A 110 20.53 -14.74 3.24
CA SER A 110 20.24 -15.53 2.02
C SER A 110 18.92 -15.20 1.30
N LYS A 111 18.16 -14.20 1.78
CA LYS A 111 16.86 -13.79 1.22
C LYS A 111 16.87 -12.32 0.79
N GLU A 112 18.03 -11.71 0.66
CA GLU A 112 18.24 -10.29 0.35
C GLU A 112 17.64 -9.89 -1.00
N HIS A 113 17.60 -10.83 -1.96
CA HIS A 113 17.06 -10.62 -3.30
C HIS A 113 15.54 -10.86 -3.42
N LEU A 114 14.86 -11.21 -2.33
CA LEU A 114 13.43 -11.54 -2.34
C LEU A 114 12.57 -10.37 -1.83
N ALA A 115 11.47 -10.10 -2.51
CA ALA A 115 10.52 -9.04 -2.15
C ALA A 115 9.44 -9.49 -1.14
N ASP A 116 9.45 -10.74 -0.69
CA ASP A 116 8.44 -11.26 0.24
C ASP A 116 8.60 -10.68 1.65
N ASP A 117 7.53 -10.08 2.16
CA ASP A 117 7.45 -9.52 3.51
C ASP A 117 7.81 -10.54 4.61
N ALA A 118 7.72 -11.85 4.36
CA ALA A 118 8.11 -12.92 5.30
C ALA A 118 9.61 -12.93 5.63
N TYR A 119 10.41 -12.29 4.78
CA TYR A 119 11.85 -12.18 4.96
C TYR A 119 12.30 -10.79 5.41
N ILE A 120 11.37 -9.84 5.54
CA ILE A 120 11.67 -8.50 6.02
C ILE A 120 11.66 -8.49 7.56
N ILE A 121 12.70 -7.87 8.13
CA ILE A 121 12.85 -7.58 9.55
C ILE A 121 12.75 -6.05 9.68
N PRO A 122 11.64 -5.51 10.21
CA PRO A 122 11.52 -4.09 10.48
C PRO A 122 12.62 -3.61 11.41
N VAL A 123 13.23 -2.47 11.08
CA VAL A 123 14.19 -1.77 11.97
C VAL A 123 13.57 -0.47 12.45
N GLU A 124 12.97 0.29 11.53
CA GLU A 124 12.32 1.57 11.81
C GLU A 124 11.02 1.67 11.01
N LEU A 125 9.96 2.13 11.68
CA LEU A 125 8.67 2.41 11.08
C LEU A 125 8.63 3.89 10.65
N SER A 126 7.92 4.18 9.57
CA SER A 126 7.63 5.54 9.12
C SER A 126 6.79 6.27 10.17
N SER A 127 6.99 7.59 10.28
CA SER A 127 6.15 8.40 11.16
C SER A 127 4.82 8.74 10.48
N PHE A 128 3.72 8.38 11.13
CA PHE A 128 2.38 8.68 10.63
C PHE A 128 1.82 9.97 11.19
N ARG A 129 2.38 10.48 12.30
CA ARG A 129 2.06 11.81 12.81
C ARG A 129 2.19 12.86 11.70
N GLU A 130 3.35 12.97 11.08
CA GLU A 130 3.62 13.92 9.98
C GLU A 130 2.75 13.66 8.75
N LEU A 131 2.61 12.40 8.37
CA LEU A 131 1.80 11.97 7.23
C LEU A 131 0.34 12.40 7.35
N LEU A 132 -0.25 12.22 8.54
CA LEU A 132 -1.68 12.41 8.82
C LEU A 132 -2.00 13.82 9.31
N HIS A 133 -1.01 14.73 9.35
CA HIS A 133 -1.23 16.14 9.68
C HIS A 133 -2.03 16.89 8.60
N THR A 134 -2.03 16.43 7.33
CA THR A 134 -2.85 17.07 6.29
C THR A 134 -4.34 16.88 6.62
N ALA A 135 -5.07 18.00 6.73
CA ALA A 135 -6.44 18.00 7.24
C ALA A 135 -7.47 17.29 6.32
N ALA A 136 -7.07 16.91 5.10
CA ALA A 136 -7.96 16.28 4.12
C ALA A 136 -7.95 14.74 4.19
N ILE A 137 -6.89 14.09 4.69
CA ILE A 137 -6.83 12.62 4.71
C ILE A 137 -7.81 12.08 5.73
N SER A 138 -8.74 11.23 5.28
CA SER A 138 -9.70 10.55 6.16
C SER A 138 -9.81 9.05 5.87
N LYS A 139 -9.06 8.53 4.89
CA LYS A 139 -9.07 7.12 4.52
C LYS A 139 -7.66 6.58 4.38
N LEU A 140 -7.40 5.40 4.96
CA LEU A 140 -6.16 4.66 4.77
C LEU A 140 -6.48 3.28 4.18
N ALA A 141 -5.74 2.88 3.16
CA ALA A 141 -5.93 1.60 2.48
C ALA A 141 -4.62 0.79 2.48
N PHE A 142 -4.58 -0.30 3.23
CA PHE A 142 -3.37 -1.11 3.42
C PHE A 142 -3.29 -2.21 2.35
N THR A 143 -2.19 -2.31 1.60
CA THR A 143 -2.07 -3.33 0.53
C THR A 143 -1.82 -4.76 1.02
N SER A 144 -1.63 -4.94 2.33
CA SER A 144 -1.50 -6.26 2.95
C SER A 144 -1.87 -6.21 4.42
N GLU A 145 -2.09 -7.38 5.01
CA GLU A 145 -2.25 -7.54 6.46
C GLU A 145 -1.03 -7.00 7.23
N LYS A 146 0.18 -7.19 6.70
CA LYS A 146 1.42 -6.72 7.32
C LYS A 146 1.58 -5.21 7.26
N ALA A 147 1.21 -4.58 6.14
CA ALA A 147 1.21 -3.13 6.04
C ALA A 147 0.28 -2.52 7.11
N ALA A 148 -0.90 -3.11 7.31
CA ALA A 148 -1.83 -2.71 8.37
C ALA A 148 -1.23 -2.93 9.77
N GLU A 149 -0.74 -4.13 10.07
CA GLU A 149 -0.20 -4.50 11.39
C GLU A 149 0.98 -3.59 11.82
N TRP A 150 1.94 -3.37 10.92
CA TRP A 150 3.06 -2.47 11.19
C TRP A 150 2.61 -1.02 11.31
N THR A 151 1.61 -0.58 10.55
CA THR A 151 1.10 0.80 10.66
C THR A 151 0.42 0.99 12.01
N PHE A 152 -0.33 0.01 12.47
CA PHE A 152 -0.96 0.08 13.79
C PHE A 152 0.07 0.10 14.90
N THR A 153 1.17 -0.65 14.75
CA THR A 153 2.30 -0.58 15.68
C THR A 153 2.90 0.82 15.73
N ALA A 154 3.14 1.45 14.56
CA ALA A 154 3.64 2.83 14.50
C ALA A 154 2.68 3.81 15.19
N LEU A 155 1.40 3.77 14.85
CA LEU A 155 0.38 4.66 15.43
C LEU A 155 0.23 4.50 16.95
N ILE A 156 0.38 3.27 17.47
CA ILE A 156 0.37 3.00 18.91
C ILE A 156 1.62 3.58 19.57
N GLN A 157 2.81 3.36 18.99
CA GLN A 157 4.08 3.88 19.52
C GLN A 157 4.10 5.41 19.54
N GLU A 158 3.47 6.05 18.56
CA GLU A 158 3.35 7.51 18.48
C GLU A 158 2.25 8.11 19.36
N GLY A 159 1.45 7.26 20.03
CA GLY A 159 0.32 7.68 20.85
C GLY A 159 -0.79 8.37 20.04
N GLN A 160 -0.97 8.01 18.78
CA GLN A 160 -1.94 8.66 17.88
C GLN A 160 -3.36 8.09 18.03
N LEU A 161 -3.51 6.87 18.52
CA LEU A 161 -4.82 6.22 18.62
C LEU A 161 -5.55 6.56 19.91
N ALA A 162 -6.81 6.96 19.80
CA ALA A 162 -7.67 7.18 20.96
C ALA A 162 -8.00 5.87 21.70
N ASN A 163 -8.18 4.77 20.97
CA ASN A 163 -8.49 3.46 21.53
C ASN A 163 -7.73 2.33 20.79
N PRO A 164 -6.46 2.07 21.16
CA PRO A 164 -5.65 1.01 20.57
C PRO A 164 -6.28 -0.39 20.65
N GLU A 165 -6.96 -0.70 21.75
CA GLU A 165 -7.53 -2.04 21.98
C GLU A 165 -8.74 -2.29 21.07
N HIS A 166 -9.56 -1.27 20.82
CA HIS A 166 -10.64 -1.36 19.84
C HIS A 166 -10.12 -1.65 18.43
N LEU A 167 -9.04 -0.97 18.01
CA LEU A 167 -8.39 -1.24 16.72
C LEU A 167 -7.88 -2.69 16.63
N LYS A 168 -7.19 -3.17 17.67
CA LYS A 168 -6.68 -4.55 17.72
C LYS A 168 -7.81 -5.58 17.66
N ALA A 169 -8.91 -5.33 18.37
CA ALA A 169 -10.08 -6.20 18.38
C ALA A 169 -10.73 -6.27 16.98
N ALA A 170 -11.02 -5.12 16.36
CA ALA A 170 -11.60 -5.07 15.02
C ALA A 170 -10.69 -5.71 13.97
N PHE A 171 -9.36 -5.51 14.07
CA PHE A 171 -8.42 -6.17 13.16
C PHE A 171 -8.38 -7.69 13.37
N LYS A 172 -8.50 -8.18 14.61
CA LYS A 172 -8.63 -9.62 14.90
C LYS A 172 -9.92 -10.21 14.31
N GLU A 173 -11.04 -9.51 14.46
CA GLU A 173 -12.33 -9.90 13.87
C GLU A 173 -12.25 -9.92 12.34
N TRP A 174 -11.67 -8.88 11.75
CA TRP A 174 -11.43 -8.82 10.31
C TRP A 174 -10.61 -10.03 9.83
N ARG A 175 -9.54 -10.42 10.55
CA ARG A 175 -8.74 -11.61 10.20
C ARG A 175 -9.54 -12.90 10.25
N ALA A 176 -10.48 -13.00 11.17
CA ALA A 176 -11.34 -14.17 11.37
C ALA A 176 -12.51 -14.27 10.40
N ILE A 177 -12.74 -13.29 9.52
CA ILE A 177 -13.79 -13.36 8.47
C ILE A 177 -13.64 -14.65 7.66
N ASP A 178 -14.72 -15.44 7.66
CA ASP A 178 -14.77 -16.77 7.05
C ASP A 178 -14.53 -16.71 5.55
N ARG A 179 -13.55 -17.50 5.08
CA ARG A 179 -13.23 -17.66 3.65
C ARG A 179 -14.19 -18.61 2.92
N GLY A 180 -15.08 -19.27 3.65
CA GLY A 180 -16.16 -20.10 3.12
C GLY A 180 -17.42 -19.33 2.73
N LEU A 181 -17.48 -18.03 3.01
CA LEU A 181 -18.56 -17.16 2.52
C LEU A 181 -18.63 -17.18 1.00
N GLU A 182 -19.85 -16.97 0.47
CA GLU A 182 -20.03 -16.66 -0.95
C GLU A 182 -19.14 -15.49 -1.35
N ILE A 183 -18.49 -15.60 -2.52
CA ILE A 183 -17.37 -14.73 -2.88
C ILE A 183 -17.74 -13.24 -2.86
N GLU A 184 -18.96 -12.88 -3.25
CA GLU A 184 -19.45 -11.50 -3.23
C GLU A 184 -19.59 -10.96 -1.80
N ALA A 185 -20.14 -11.78 -0.89
CA ALA A 185 -20.26 -11.42 0.53
C ALA A 185 -18.88 -11.34 1.19
N TYR A 186 -18.00 -12.29 0.87
CA TYR A 186 -16.61 -12.26 1.31
C TYR A 186 -15.92 -10.97 0.87
N VAL A 187 -15.97 -10.65 -0.43
CA VAL A 187 -15.32 -9.45 -0.98
C VAL A 187 -15.86 -8.17 -0.35
N ARG A 188 -17.18 -8.07 -0.20
CA ARG A 188 -17.81 -6.89 0.40
C ARG A 188 -17.29 -6.63 1.82
N THR A 189 -17.44 -7.62 2.70
CA THR A 189 -17.12 -7.49 4.12
C THR A 189 -15.61 -7.51 4.39
N LYS A 190 -14.83 -8.25 3.59
CA LYS A 190 -13.38 -8.37 3.79
C LYS A 190 -12.61 -7.17 3.24
N PHE A 191 -13.04 -6.56 2.15
CA PHE A 191 -12.19 -5.57 1.45
C PHE A 191 -12.90 -4.27 1.08
N LYS A 192 -14.18 -4.29 0.69
CA LYS A 192 -14.86 -3.08 0.21
C LYS A 192 -15.30 -2.16 1.36
N GLU A 193 -15.86 -2.73 2.42
CA GLU A 193 -16.23 -1.98 3.62
C GLU A 193 -14.97 -1.64 4.45
N PRO A 194 -14.93 -0.48 5.13
CA PRO A 194 -13.87 -0.24 6.11
C PRO A 194 -14.00 -1.28 7.21
N PHE A 195 -12.88 -1.89 7.62
CA PHE A 195 -12.94 -2.87 8.70
C PHE A 195 -13.14 -2.18 10.06
N ILE A 196 -12.82 -0.88 10.15
CA ILE A 196 -13.05 -0.04 11.31
C ILE A 196 -13.07 1.45 10.91
N GLU A 197 -13.85 2.22 11.66
CA GLU A 197 -13.70 3.67 11.77
C GLU A 197 -13.07 3.99 13.13
N CYS A 198 -11.98 4.74 13.16
CA CYS A 198 -11.27 5.05 14.40
C CYS A 198 -10.74 6.48 14.45
N GLN A 199 -10.40 6.94 15.65
CA GLN A 199 -9.77 8.24 15.85
C GLN A 199 -8.25 8.13 15.89
N ILE A 200 -7.59 8.84 14.97
CA ILE A 200 -6.14 9.00 14.89
C ILE A 200 -5.83 10.49 15.01
N GLY A 201 -5.04 10.90 16.00
CA GLY A 201 -4.73 12.32 16.23
C GLY A 201 -5.97 13.21 16.44
N GLY A 202 -7.05 12.65 16.98
CA GLY A 202 -8.32 13.36 17.22
C GLY A 202 -9.22 13.51 15.98
N ARG A 203 -8.88 12.88 14.85
CA ARG A 203 -9.68 12.91 13.60
C ARG A 203 -10.17 11.51 13.26
N ASN A 204 -11.34 11.43 12.61
CA ASN A 204 -11.92 10.15 12.20
C ASN A 204 -11.28 9.65 10.91
N PHE A 205 -10.93 8.37 10.88
CA PHE A 205 -10.38 7.68 9.72
C PHE A 205 -11.13 6.40 9.42
N HIS A 206 -11.31 6.12 8.13
CA HIS A 206 -11.84 4.86 7.62
C HIS A 206 -10.67 3.99 7.19
N LEU A 207 -10.54 2.81 7.79
CA LEU A 207 -9.42 1.91 7.53
C LEU A 207 -9.87 0.73 6.68
N HIS A 208 -9.23 0.55 5.53
CA HIS A 208 -9.47 -0.56 4.61
C HIS A 208 -8.22 -1.43 4.49
N ILE A 209 -8.41 -2.73 4.31
CA ILE A 209 -7.34 -3.63 3.92
C ILE A 209 -7.68 -4.12 2.52
N LEU A 210 -6.73 -3.96 1.60
CA LEU A 210 -6.84 -4.36 0.21
C LEU A 210 -6.22 -5.74 0.02
N PRO A 211 -6.68 -6.52 -0.98
CA PRO A 211 -5.92 -7.68 -1.42
C PRO A 211 -4.60 -7.22 -2.01
N THR A 212 -3.53 -7.97 -1.77
CA THR A 212 -2.19 -7.63 -2.30
C THR A 212 -2.22 -7.51 -3.82
N PRO A 213 -1.57 -6.47 -4.39
CA PRO A 213 -1.57 -6.16 -5.82
C PRO A 213 -0.67 -7.14 -6.59
N THR A 214 -1.09 -8.40 -6.60
CA THR A 214 -0.45 -9.50 -7.29
C THR A 214 -1.47 -10.22 -8.16
N ARG A 215 -1.01 -10.88 -9.21
CA ARG A 215 -1.92 -11.61 -10.12
C ARG A 215 -2.70 -12.74 -9.44
N ARG A 216 -2.05 -13.45 -8.51
CA ARG A 216 -2.63 -14.63 -7.84
C ARG A 216 -3.21 -14.25 -6.49
N SER A 217 -4.23 -14.97 -6.07
CA SER A 217 -4.77 -14.91 -4.72
C SER A 217 -4.74 -16.31 -4.11
N GLY A 218 -4.44 -16.40 -2.81
CA GLY A 218 -4.64 -17.63 -2.04
C GLY A 218 -6.12 -17.88 -1.68
N VAL A 219 -7.00 -16.90 -1.93
CA VAL A 219 -8.45 -17.02 -1.70
C VAL A 219 -9.12 -17.57 -2.94
N LYS A 220 -9.79 -18.72 -2.80
CA LYS A 220 -10.56 -19.34 -3.88
C LYS A 220 -11.64 -18.38 -4.38
N GLY A 221 -11.75 -18.22 -5.70
CA GLY A 221 -12.74 -17.34 -6.32
C GLY A 221 -12.36 -15.86 -6.38
N LEU A 222 -11.32 -15.39 -5.67
CA LEU A 222 -10.87 -14.00 -5.78
C LEU A 222 -10.01 -13.80 -7.05
N THR A 223 -10.68 -13.49 -8.15
CA THR A 223 -10.08 -13.28 -9.47
C THR A 223 -9.37 -11.92 -9.58
N LEU A 224 -8.61 -11.72 -10.66
CA LEU A 224 -7.99 -10.43 -10.97
C LEU A 224 -9.03 -9.31 -11.11
N GLY A 225 -10.11 -9.57 -11.85
CA GLY A 225 -11.21 -8.60 -12.02
C GLY A 225 -11.85 -8.22 -10.69
N LEU A 226 -12.07 -9.17 -9.78
CA LEU A 226 -12.59 -8.85 -8.45
C LEU A 226 -11.60 -8.03 -7.62
N LYS A 227 -10.28 -8.25 -7.76
CA LYS A 227 -9.30 -7.37 -7.12
C LYS A 227 -9.39 -5.96 -7.70
N GLU A 228 -9.43 -5.80 -9.02
CA GLU A 228 -9.62 -4.49 -9.64
C GLU A 228 -10.90 -3.80 -9.14
N ASP A 229 -12.01 -4.52 -9.05
CA ASP A 229 -13.28 -3.99 -8.52
C ASP A 229 -13.20 -3.56 -7.05
N ILE A 230 -12.35 -4.23 -6.24
CA ILE A 230 -12.07 -3.82 -4.86
C ILE A 230 -11.26 -2.53 -4.84
N TYR A 231 -10.17 -2.47 -5.62
CA TYR A 231 -9.34 -1.26 -5.71
C TYR A 231 -10.16 -0.09 -6.22
N GLU A 232 -10.98 -0.30 -7.25
CA GLU A 232 -11.89 0.72 -7.77
C GLU A 232 -12.83 1.24 -6.69
N HIS A 233 -13.50 0.35 -5.95
CA HIS A 233 -14.47 0.72 -4.92
C HIS A 233 -13.86 1.45 -3.71
N VAL A 234 -12.66 1.04 -3.30
CA VAL A 234 -12.02 1.62 -2.11
C VAL A 234 -11.35 2.96 -2.44
N LEU A 235 -10.76 3.06 -3.63
CA LEU A 235 -9.95 4.22 -4.02
C LEU A 235 -10.75 5.37 -4.64
N PHE A 236 -11.88 5.10 -5.29
CA PHE A 236 -12.69 6.08 -6.04
C PHE A 236 -14.17 6.07 -5.59
#